data_AF-A0A946TKT5-F1
#
_entry.id   AF-A0A946TKT5-F1
#
_cell.length_a   1.000
_cell.length_b   1.000
_cell.length_c   1.000
_cell.angle_alpha   90.00
_cell.angle_beta   90.00
_cell.angle_gamma   90.00
#
_symmetry.space_group_name_H-M   'P 1'
#
loop_
_entity.id
_entity.type
_entity.pdbx_description
1 polymer ?
#
loop_
_entity_poly.entity_id
_entity_poly.type
_entity_poly.pdbx_seq_one_letter_code
_entity_poly.pdbx_strand_id
1 'polypeptide(L)'
;MSKNSNFILSWVKPIYLYLVSIITLIIIMVGSVTIINLIIREYVFDVQGSWYQNPESACEYIIMGEPIDKREYIIRGTIPADVSTNNIADMTPEERQKSFDHCVAKQEIQIEQQNRYNFADTMSRGIAMILVSVPLFIFHWRQLKKDS
;
A
#
# COMPACT_ATOMS: atom_id res chain seq x y z
N MET A 1 24.90 38.95 -34.28
CA MET A 1 23.71 38.06 -34.22
C MET A 1 23.50 37.49 -32.79
N SER A 2 23.59 38.31 -31.73
CA SER A 2 23.66 37.86 -30.32
C SER A 2 22.54 38.43 -29.40
N LYS A 3 21.75 39.40 -29.89
CA LYS A 3 20.79 40.15 -29.06
C LYS A 3 19.52 39.34 -28.66
N ASN A 4 19.19 38.27 -29.40
CA ASN A 4 17.97 37.48 -29.16
C ASN A 4 18.06 36.49 -27.99
N SER A 5 19.24 36.03 -27.59
CA SER A 5 19.37 35.05 -26.51
C SER A 5 19.02 35.64 -25.14
N ASN A 6 19.37 36.91 -24.89
CA ASN A 6 19.06 37.60 -23.63
C ASN A 6 17.57 37.86 -23.46
N PHE A 7 16.84 38.12 -24.55
CA PHE A 7 15.39 38.31 -24.53
C PHE A 7 14.66 36.99 -24.28
N ILE A 8 15.00 35.93 -25.01
CA ILE A 8 14.38 34.60 -24.84
C ILE A 8 14.63 34.07 -23.41
N LEU A 9 15.83 34.26 -22.87
CA LEU A 9 16.17 33.82 -21.52
C LEU A 9 15.39 34.57 -20.42
N SER A 10 14.99 35.82 -20.65
CA SER A 10 14.24 36.64 -19.70
C SER A 10 12.78 36.20 -19.54
N TRP A 11 12.17 35.64 -20.57
CA TRP A 11 10.77 35.20 -20.55
C TRP A 11 10.62 33.69 -20.26
N VAL A 12 11.60 32.88 -20.63
CA VAL A 12 11.56 31.42 -20.40
C VAL A 12 11.81 31.07 -18.93
N LYS A 13 12.71 31.80 -18.25
CA LYS A 13 13.03 31.58 -16.83
C LYS A 13 11.80 31.63 -15.91
N PRO A 14 10.96 32.69 -15.90
CA PRO A 14 9.80 32.73 -15.03
C PRO A 14 8.80 31.62 -15.34
N ILE A 15 8.55 31.31 -16.63
CA ILE A 15 7.66 30.23 -17.04
C ILE A 15 8.13 28.88 -16.47
N TYR A 16 9.43 28.56 -16.60
CA TYR A 16 10.00 27.35 -16.03
C TYR A 16 9.82 27.28 -14.51
N LEU A 17 10.15 28.37 -13.80
CA LEU A 17 10.05 28.42 -12.35
C LEU A 17 8.60 28.23 -11.86
N TYR A 18 7.60 28.82 -12.55
CA TYR A 18 6.19 28.60 -12.23
C TYR A 18 5.76 27.16 -12.49
N LEU A 19 6.14 26.57 -13.63
CA LEU A 19 5.78 25.19 -13.97
C LEU A 19 6.31 24.20 -12.93
N VAL A 20 7.59 24.29 -12.59
CA VAL A 20 8.19 23.40 -11.59
C VAL A 20 7.58 23.63 -10.21
N SER A 21 7.29 24.89 -9.84
CA SER A 21 6.62 25.21 -8.57
C SER A 21 5.22 24.60 -8.49
N ILE A 22 4.46 24.58 -9.59
CA ILE A 22 3.12 23.97 -9.63
C ILE A 22 3.24 22.45 -9.54
N ILE A 23 4.14 21.83 -10.30
CA ILE A 23 4.33 20.38 -10.29
C ILE A 23 4.75 19.90 -8.89
N THR A 24 5.71 20.56 -8.27
CA THR A 24 6.17 20.21 -6.92
C THR A 24 5.08 20.41 -5.87
N LEU A 25 4.25 21.45 -6.00
CA LEU A 25 3.08 21.65 -5.13
C LEU A 25 2.06 20.50 -5.25
N ILE A 26 1.79 20.02 -6.46
CA ILE A 26 0.90 18.87 -6.68
C ILE A 26 1.46 17.62 -6.00
N ILE A 27 2.77 17.37 -6.11
CA ILE A 27 3.43 16.21 -5.47
C ILE A 27 3.30 16.29 -3.94
N ILE A 28 3.50 17.48 -3.35
CA ILE A 28 3.30 17.70 -1.91
C ILE A 28 1.85 17.36 -1.52
N MET A 29 0.87 17.82 -2.30
CA MET A 29 -0.54 17.58 -2.03
C MET A 29 -0.88 16.08 -2.07
N VAL A 30 -0.43 15.36 -3.10
CA VAL A 30 -0.65 13.91 -3.24
C VAL A 30 0.00 13.14 -2.10
N GLY A 31 1.26 13.46 -1.75
CA GLY A 31 1.95 12.84 -0.63
C GLY A 31 1.23 13.06 0.70
N SER A 32 0.74 14.28 0.91
CA SER A 32 0.01 14.66 2.13
C SER A 32 -1.33 13.91 2.25
N VAL A 33 -2.13 13.90 1.19
CA VAL A 33 -3.42 13.16 1.16
C VAL A 33 -3.21 11.67 1.37
N THR A 34 -2.15 11.10 0.79
CA THR A 34 -1.80 9.67 0.95
C THR A 34 -1.53 9.33 2.41
N ILE A 35 -0.70 10.12 3.10
CA ILE A 35 -0.37 9.90 4.52
C ILE A 35 -1.60 10.11 5.40
N ILE A 36 -2.36 11.18 5.18
CA ILE A 36 -3.56 11.48 5.97
C ILE A 36 -4.57 10.33 5.84
N ASN A 37 -4.84 9.87 4.62
CA ASN A 37 -5.75 8.76 4.38
C ASN A 37 -5.28 7.47 5.06
N LEU A 38 -3.97 7.18 5.02
CA LEU A 38 -3.38 6.03 5.70
C LEU A 38 -3.58 6.11 7.22
N ILE A 39 -3.26 7.27 7.84
CA ILE A 39 -3.38 7.46 9.29
C ILE A 39 -4.84 7.37 9.72
N ILE A 40 -5.76 8.00 9.00
CA ILE A 40 -7.19 7.95 9.32
C ILE A 40 -7.70 6.52 9.27
N ARG A 41 -7.39 5.79 8.19
CA ARG A 41 -7.86 4.41 8.05
C ARG A 41 -7.30 3.48 9.14
N GLU A 42 -6.04 3.64 9.49
CA GLU A 42 -5.36 2.75 10.43
C GLU A 42 -5.65 3.09 11.91
N TYR A 43 -5.59 4.38 12.28
CA TYR A 43 -5.67 4.80 13.68
C TYR A 43 -7.06 5.27 14.12
N VAL A 44 -7.88 5.82 13.21
CA VAL A 44 -9.21 6.35 13.57
C VAL A 44 -10.29 5.30 13.40
N PHE A 45 -10.23 4.54 12.30
CA PHE A 45 -11.27 3.59 11.93
C PHE A 45 -10.90 2.12 12.18
N ASP A 46 -9.65 1.83 12.54
CA ASP A 46 -9.13 0.47 12.76
C ASP A 46 -9.62 -0.54 11.69
N VAL A 47 -9.59 -0.12 10.41
CA VAL A 47 -10.14 -0.91 9.29
C VAL A 47 -9.23 -2.08 8.92
N GLN A 48 -8.40 -2.55 9.86
CA GLN A 48 -7.57 -3.74 9.70
C GLN A 48 -8.41 -5.03 9.70
N GLY A 49 -9.67 -4.96 10.13
CA GLY A 49 -10.65 -6.05 10.05
C GLY A 49 -11.79 -5.74 9.09
N SER A 50 -11.54 -5.70 7.78
CA SER A 50 -12.64 -5.81 6.82
C SER A 50 -13.27 -7.20 6.93
N TRP A 51 -14.58 -7.35 6.78
CA TRP A 51 -15.27 -8.65 6.66
C TRP A 51 -14.65 -9.56 5.58
N TYR A 52 -13.91 -8.97 4.63
CA TYR A 52 -13.15 -9.68 3.59
C TYR A 52 -11.84 -10.34 4.07
N GLN A 53 -11.35 -10.01 5.27
CA GLN A 53 -10.09 -10.53 5.85
C GLN A 53 -10.35 -11.39 7.10
N ASN A 54 -11.51 -12.04 7.20
CA ASN A 54 -11.74 -13.00 8.27
C ASN A 54 -10.86 -14.25 8.04
N PRO A 55 -9.92 -14.58 8.94
CA PRO A 55 -9.09 -15.77 8.81
C PRO A 55 -9.91 -17.08 8.90
N GLU A 56 -11.06 -17.07 9.57
CA GLU A 56 -11.91 -18.27 9.73
C GLU A 56 -12.51 -18.73 8.40
N SER A 57 -13.06 -17.80 7.59
CA SER A 57 -13.75 -18.15 6.33
C SER A 57 -12.79 -18.72 5.28
N ALA A 58 -11.52 -18.33 5.37
CA ALA A 58 -10.46 -18.85 4.52
C ALA A 58 -10.04 -20.27 4.89
N CYS A 59 -10.25 -20.70 6.14
CA CYS A 59 -9.88 -22.02 6.66
C CYS A 59 -11.08 -22.99 6.82
N GLU A 60 -12.31 -22.51 6.65
CA GLU A 60 -13.56 -23.24 6.94
C GLU A 60 -13.67 -24.62 6.25
N TYR A 61 -13.06 -24.76 5.06
CA TYR A 61 -13.02 -26.01 4.31
C TYR A 61 -12.36 -27.18 5.06
N ILE A 62 -11.44 -26.90 5.99
CA ILE A 62 -10.73 -27.93 6.77
C ILE A 62 -11.72 -28.66 7.68
N ILE A 63 -12.68 -27.94 8.26
CA ILE A 63 -13.72 -28.51 9.13
C ILE A 63 -14.77 -29.28 8.33
N MET A 64 -15.03 -28.89 7.09
CA MET A 64 -15.99 -29.58 6.22
C MET A 64 -15.48 -30.95 5.74
N GLY A 65 -14.16 -31.18 5.78
CA GLY A 65 -13.57 -32.46 5.34
C GLY A 65 -13.66 -32.67 3.82
N GLU A 66 -14.03 -31.63 3.07
CA GLU A 66 -14.18 -31.72 1.62
C GLU A 66 -12.80 -31.55 0.95
N PRO A 67 -12.45 -32.43 -0.01
CA PRO A 67 -11.23 -32.27 -0.78
C PRO A 67 -11.36 -31.05 -1.70
N ILE A 68 -10.54 -30.03 -1.50
CA ILE A 68 -10.48 -28.88 -2.42
C ILE A 68 -9.73 -29.30 -3.70
N ASP A 69 -10.32 -29.01 -4.87
CA ASP A 69 -9.59 -29.03 -6.13
C ASP A 69 -8.43 -28.02 -6.10
N LYS A 70 -7.24 -28.45 -6.53
CA LYS A 70 -6.04 -27.62 -6.70
C LYS A 70 -6.28 -26.37 -7.56
N ARG A 71 -7.32 -26.34 -8.40
CA ARG A 71 -7.71 -25.12 -9.14
C ARG A 71 -8.40 -24.06 -8.28
N GLU A 72 -9.19 -24.47 -7.28
CA GLU A 72 -9.86 -23.55 -6.35
C GLU A 72 -8.86 -22.95 -5.33
N TYR A 73 -7.76 -23.68 -5.06
CA TYR A 73 -6.60 -23.18 -4.30
C TYR A 73 -5.98 -21.89 -4.88
N ILE A 74 -5.83 -21.83 -6.20
CA ILE A 74 -5.20 -20.67 -6.87
C ILE A 74 -6.11 -19.44 -6.81
N ILE A 75 -7.43 -19.65 -6.73
CA ILE A 75 -8.42 -18.58 -6.72
C ILE A 75 -8.60 -18.01 -5.30
N ARG A 76 -8.56 -18.87 -4.26
CA ARG A 76 -8.77 -18.45 -2.86
C ARG A 76 -7.48 -18.08 -2.12
N GLY A 77 -6.30 -18.53 -2.57
CA GLY A 77 -5.01 -18.12 -2.02
C GLY A 77 -4.71 -18.57 -0.59
N THR A 78 -5.48 -19.51 -0.03
CA THR A 78 -5.57 -19.73 1.43
C THR A 78 -5.28 -21.15 1.91
N ILE A 79 -4.75 -22.06 1.08
CA ILE A 79 -4.30 -23.36 1.65
C ILE A 79 -2.95 -23.16 2.33
N PRO A 80 -2.84 -23.38 3.66
CA PRO A 80 -1.55 -23.42 4.33
C PRO A 80 -0.70 -24.48 3.62
N ALA A 81 0.52 -24.12 3.20
CA ALA A 81 1.41 -25.03 2.47
C ALA A 81 1.69 -26.38 3.19
N ASP A 82 1.36 -26.45 4.47
CA ASP A 82 1.47 -27.61 5.36
C ASP A 82 0.25 -28.55 5.37
N VAL A 83 -0.89 -28.17 4.76
CA VAL A 83 -2.11 -28.99 4.71
C VAL A 83 -2.31 -29.55 3.28
N SER A 84 -2.03 -30.83 3.09
CA SER A 84 -2.28 -31.55 1.83
C SER A 84 -3.78 -31.84 1.66
N THR A 85 -4.38 -31.38 0.56
CA THR A 85 -5.81 -31.61 0.24
C THR A 85 -6.21 -33.08 0.22
N ASN A 86 -5.27 -33.97 -0.11
CA ASN A 86 -5.48 -35.41 -0.15
C ASN A 86 -5.61 -36.04 1.24
N ASN A 87 -5.11 -35.38 2.30
CA ASN A 87 -5.13 -35.91 3.65
C ASN A 87 -6.37 -35.46 4.45
N ILE A 88 -7.08 -34.42 3.99
CA ILE A 88 -8.19 -33.80 4.75
C ILE A 88 -9.40 -34.74 4.85
N ALA A 89 -9.68 -35.51 3.78
CA ALA A 89 -10.80 -36.45 3.73
C ALA A 89 -10.63 -37.66 4.67
N ASP A 90 -9.38 -37.99 5.01
CA ASP A 90 -9.02 -39.14 5.86
C ASP A 90 -8.79 -38.75 7.33
N MET A 91 -8.84 -37.45 7.65
CA MET A 91 -8.62 -36.95 9.01
C MET A 91 -9.83 -37.14 9.91
N THR A 92 -9.56 -37.48 11.17
CA THR A 92 -10.60 -37.50 12.20
C THR A 92 -11.16 -36.09 12.44
N PRO A 93 -12.39 -35.95 13.00
CA PRO A 93 -12.96 -34.65 13.34
C PRO A 93 -12.06 -33.81 14.27
N GLU A 94 -11.35 -34.46 15.21
CA GLU A 94 -10.45 -33.78 16.15
C GLU A 94 -9.19 -33.25 15.46
N GLU A 95 -8.61 -34.01 14.53
CA GLU A 95 -7.45 -33.57 13.75
C GLU A 95 -7.82 -32.39 12.83
N ARG A 96 -9.02 -32.39 12.26
CA ARG A 96 -9.52 -31.28 11.41
C ARG A 96 -9.64 -29.99 12.20
N GLN A 97 -10.14 -30.04 13.43
CA GLN A 97 -10.20 -28.85 14.29
C GLN A 97 -8.81 -28.30 14.59
N LYS A 98 -7.86 -29.17 14.95
CA LYS A 98 -6.49 -28.73 15.23
C LYS A 98 -5.81 -28.09 14.02
N SER A 99 -6.06 -28.62 12.82
CA SER A 99 -5.55 -28.03 11.57
C SER A 99 -6.25 -26.73 11.19
N PHE A 100 -7.54 -26.59 11.47
CA PHE A 100 -8.28 -25.34 11.32
C PHE A 100 -7.70 -24.26 12.23
N ASP A 101 -7.53 -24.55 13.52
CA ASP A 101 -6.96 -23.60 14.49
C ASP A 101 -5.54 -23.17 14.07
N HIS A 102 -4.73 -24.12 13.59
CA HIS A 102 -3.39 -23.84 13.05
C HIS A 102 -3.43 -22.95 11.79
N CYS A 103 -4.38 -23.20 10.88
CA CYS A 103 -4.59 -22.40 9.69
C CYS A 103 -4.97 -20.95 10.03
N VAL A 104 -5.95 -20.78 10.93
CA VAL A 104 -6.42 -19.46 11.38
C VAL A 104 -5.29 -18.68 12.02
N ALA A 105 -4.56 -19.28 12.97
CA ALA A 105 -3.45 -18.63 13.65
C ALA A 105 -2.33 -18.19 12.66
N LYS A 106 -2.02 -19.03 11.68
CA LYS A 106 -1.03 -18.69 10.64
C LYS A 106 -1.51 -17.56 9.74
N GLN A 107 -2.80 -17.55 9.41
CA GLN A 107 -3.38 -16.53 8.55
C GLN A 107 -3.48 -15.18 9.25
N GLU A 108 -3.82 -15.15 10.54
CA GLU A 108 -3.78 -13.93 11.36
C GLU A 108 -2.40 -13.27 11.31
N ILE A 109 -1.35 -14.07 11.52
CA ILE A 109 0.04 -13.57 11.46
C ILE A 109 0.37 -13.04 10.06
N GLN A 110 -0.08 -13.70 8.99
CA GLN A 110 0.15 -13.24 7.62
C GLN A 110 -0.59 -11.93 7.31
N ILE A 111 -1.85 -11.82 7.73
CA ILE A 111 -2.65 -10.61 7.55
C ILE A 111 -2.00 -9.45 8.30
N GLU A 112 -1.58 -9.67 9.56
CA GLU A 112 -0.89 -8.65 10.35
C GLU A 112 0.41 -8.22 9.68
N GLN A 113 1.23 -9.17 9.24
CA GLN A 113 2.47 -8.86 8.51
C GLN A 113 2.17 -8.06 7.24
N GLN A 114 1.20 -8.50 6.43
CA GLN A 114 0.83 -7.83 5.20
C GLN A 114 0.32 -6.40 5.44
N ASN A 115 -0.50 -6.20 6.47
CA ASN A 115 -0.98 -4.87 6.87
C ASN A 115 0.19 -3.98 7.27
N ARG A 116 1.12 -4.50 8.08
CA ARG A 116 2.34 -3.76 8.48
C ARG A 116 3.22 -3.41 7.28
N TYR A 117 3.39 -4.32 6.32
CA TYR A 117 4.15 -4.05 5.09
C TYR A 117 3.45 -3.00 4.21
N ASN A 118 2.14 -3.14 4.00
CA ASN A 118 1.35 -2.19 3.21
C ASN A 118 1.37 -0.78 3.82
N PHE A 119 1.25 -0.71 5.15
CA PHE A 119 1.38 0.53 5.90
C PHE A 119 2.76 1.15 5.69
N ALA A 120 3.82 0.38 5.93
CA ALA A 120 5.19 0.87 5.82
C ALA A 120 5.54 1.34 4.39
N ASP A 121 5.14 0.61 3.35
CA ASP A 121 5.35 1.00 1.96
C ASP A 121 4.57 2.29 1.61
N THR A 122 3.28 2.33 1.93
CA THR A 122 2.43 3.50 1.65
C THR A 122 2.95 4.75 2.36
N MET A 123 3.31 4.62 3.65
CA MET A 123 3.88 5.69 4.44
C MET A 123 5.22 6.15 3.87
N SER A 124 6.10 5.21 3.51
CA SER A 124 7.43 5.50 2.95
C SER A 124 7.32 6.26 1.63
N ARG A 125 6.40 5.87 0.74
CA ARG A 125 6.14 6.59 -0.52
C ARG A 125 5.66 8.01 -0.29
N GLY A 126 4.68 8.21 0.59
CA GLY A 126 4.18 9.54 0.94
C GLY A 126 5.25 10.44 1.54
N ILE A 127 6.06 9.91 2.46
CA ILE A 127 7.17 10.64 3.09
C ILE A 127 8.23 10.99 2.04
N ALA A 128 8.62 10.05 1.17
CA ALA A 128 9.58 10.30 0.11
C ALA A 128 9.12 11.42 -0.83
N MET A 129 7.84 11.44 -1.21
CA MET A 129 7.27 12.53 -2.00
C MET A 129 7.46 13.87 -1.30
N ILE A 130 7.10 13.98 -0.02
CA ILE A 130 7.22 15.23 0.74
C ILE A 130 8.69 15.64 0.91
N LEU A 131 9.56 14.73 1.32
CA LEU A 131 10.98 15.02 1.56
C LEU A 131 11.70 15.54 0.31
N VAL A 132 11.35 15.05 -0.86
CA VAL A 132 11.94 15.52 -2.13
C VAL A 132 11.26 16.80 -2.63
N SER A 133 9.93 16.87 -2.57
CA SER A 133 9.17 17.97 -3.18
C SER A 133 9.18 19.26 -2.35
N VAL A 134 9.20 19.19 -1.02
CA VAL A 134 9.19 20.39 -0.15
C VAL A 134 10.43 21.26 -0.35
N PRO A 135 11.68 20.74 -0.31
CA PRO A 135 12.86 21.55 -0.57
C PRO A 135 12.88 22.13 -1.98
N LEU A 136 12.46 21.36 -2.98
CA LEU A 136 12.37 21.82 -4.37
C LEU A 136 11.37 22.97 -4.51
N PHE A 137 10.17 22.84 -3.94
CA PHE A 137 9.15 23.88 -3.95
C PHE A 137 9.67 25.16 -3.28
N ILE A 138 10.25 25.04 -2.07
CA ILE A 138 10.80 26.19 -1.34
C ILE A 138 11.88 26.89 -2.15
N PHE A 139 12.79 26.14 -2.79
CA PHE A 139 13.84 26.71 -3.62
C PHE A 139 13.27 27.53 -4.79
N HIS A 140 12.37 26.94 -5.57
CA HIS A 140 11.78 27.60 -6.74
C HIS A 140 10.93 28.81 -6.33
N TRP A 141 10.15 28.70 -5.25
CA TRP A 141 9.35 29.80 -4.71
C TRP A 141 10.21 30.97 -4.24
N ARG A 142 11.34 30.71 -3.57
CA ARG A 142 12.27 31.76 -3.15
C ARG A 142 12.93 32.46 -4.33
N GLN A 143 13.18 31.74 -5.43
CA GLN A 143 13.76 32.35 -6.63
C GLN A 143 12.75 33.28 -7.32
N LEU A 144 11.48 32.87 -7.44
CA LEU A 144 10.41 33.72 -7.97
C LEU A 144 10.27 35.05 -7.22
N LYS A 145 10.39 35.02 -5.88
CA LYS A 145 10.31 36.24 -5.05
C LYS A 145 11.49 37.20 -5.22
N LYS A 146 12.64 36.74 -5.73
CA LYS A 146 13.80 37.61 -5.97
C LYS A 146 13.72 38.32 -7.32
N ASP A 147 13.01 37.72 -8.26
CA ASP A 147 12.91 38.18 -9.65
C ASP A 147 11.61 38.98 -9.92
N SER A 148 10.75 39.13 -8.91
CA SER A 148 9.48 39.88 -8.93
C SER A 148 9.54 41.14 -8.09
#